data_AF-A0A3M1CY44-F1
#
_entry.id   AF-A0A3M1CY44-F1
#
_cell.length_a   1.000
_cell.length_b   1.000
_cell.length_c   1.000
_cell.angle_alpha   90.00
_cell.angle_beta   90.00
_cell.angle_gamma   90.00
#
_symmetry.space_group_name_H-M   'P 1'
#
loop_
_entity.id
_entity.type
_entity.pdbx_description
1 polymer ?
#
loop_
_entity_poly.entity_id
_entity_poly.type
_entity_poly.pdbx_seq_one_letter_code
_entity_poly.pdbx_strand_id
1 'polypeptide(L)'
;MEPQSLLIAALVLLALSLAVGWWWSAGRASRASRTRVRRALDGEAAAELLLEDAGYVVLDRQVRAEGRVEIDGREESFEVRADLLVEARDAPGWEPGAVLLAEVKTGSRAPDPAHPATRRQLLEYQRVFRPDGLLLVDVEAGAVIEVCFPDE
;
A
#
# COMPACT_ATOMS: atom_id res chain seq x y z
N MET A 1 39.10 47.67 3.11
CA MET A 1 38.73 46.26 3.33
C MET A 1 39.52 45.43 2.34
N GLU A 2 40.34 44.51 2.83
CA GLU A 2 41.13 43.63 1.96
C GLU A 2 40.20 42.79 1.07
N PRO A 3 40.50 42.59 -0.22
CA PRO A 3 39.64 41.85 -1.15
C PRO A 3 39.33 40.41 -0.66
N GLN A 4 40.22 39.84 0.16
CA GLN A 4 40.03 38.56 0.82
C GLN A 4 38.86 38.56 1.82
N SER A 5 38.65 39.66 2.55
CA SER A 5 37.55 39.78 3.52
C SER A 5 36.17 39.83 2.85
N LEU A 6 36.08 40.44 1.66
CA LEU A 6 34.86 40.46 0.84
C LEU A 6 34.52 39.07 0.30
N LEU A 7 35.54 38.31 -0.13
CA LEU A 7 35.35 36.98 -0.68
C LEU A 7 34.89 35.98 0.39
N ILE A 8 35.46 36.07 1.60
CA ILE A 8 35.02 35.26 2.75
C ILE A 8 33.57 35.60 3.12
N ALA A 9 33.23 36.90 3.20
CA ALA A 9 31.86 37.31 3.52
C ALA A 9 30.83 36.80 2.50
N ALA A 10 31.16 36.84 1.21
CA ALA A 10 30.30 36.32 0.15
C ALA A 10 30.09 34.80 0.25
N LEU A 11 31.15 34.03 0.54
CA LEU A 11 31.05 32.58 0.73
C LEU A 11 30.21 32.21 1.95
N VAL A 12 30.35 32.97 3.05
CA VAL A 12 29.55 32.76 4.27
C VAL A 12 28.06 33.04 4.00
N LEU A 13 27.74 34.12 3.29
CA LEU A 13 26.36 34.43 2.91
C LEU A 13 25.75 33.39 1.96
N LEU A 14 26.55 32.87 1.02
CA LEU A 14 26.11 31.79 0.13
C LEU A 14 25.85 30.50 0.92
N ALA A 15 26.74 30.11 1.83
CA ALA A 15 26.55 28.94 2.67
C ALA A 15 25.31 29.07 3.58
N LEU A 16 25.07 30.25 4.17
CA LEU A 16 23.89 30.54 4.97
C LEU A 16 22.60 30.44 4.16
N SER A 17 22.57 31.00 2.94
CA SER A 17 21.37 30.95 2.10
C SER A 17 21.03 29.52 1.64
N LEU A 18 22.03 28.70 1.32
CA LEU A 18 21.86 27.28 1.01
C LEU A 18 21.36 26.49 2.23
N ALA A 19 21.91 26.74 3.42
CA ALA A 19 21.49 26.07 4.66
C ALA A 19 20.03 26.38 5.02
N VAL A 20 19.61 27.63 4.91
CA VAL A 20 18.21 28.05 5.15
C VAL A 20 17.27 27.41 4.12
N GLY A 21 17.66 27.40 2.83
CA GLY A 21 16.89 26.77 1.77
C GLY A 21 16.68 25.27 1.99
N TRP A 22 17.73 24.56 2.42
CA TRP A 22 17.65 23.13 2.74
C TRP A 22 16.78 22.85 3.98
N TRP A 23 16.87 23.69 5.01
CA TRP A 23 16.05 23.52 6.21
C TRP A 23 14.55 23.72 5.93
N TRP A 24 14.22 24.68 5.06
CA TRP A 24 12.84 24.93 4.63
C TRP A 24 12.27 23.83 3.74
N SER A 25 13.07 23.23 2.86
CA SER A 25 12.64 22.13 2.00
C SER A 25 12.44 20.83 2.80
N ALA A 26 13.35 20.53 3.73
CA ALA A 26 13.25 19.36 4.61
C ALA A 26 11.98 19.40 5.49
N GLY A 27 11.61 20.57 6.02
CA GLY A 27 10.41 20.74 6.84
C GLY A 27 9.09 20.58 6.08
N ARG A 28 9.05 20.89 4.78
CA ARG A 28 7.86 20.69 3.92
C ARG A 28 7.69 19.22 3.52
N ALA A 29 8.79 18.56 3.14
CA ALA A 29 8.80 17.13 2.82
C ALA A 29 8.36 16.27 4.04
N SER A 30 8.84 16.62 5.24
CA SER A 30 8.46 15.93 6.49
C SER A 30 6.97 16.06 6.82
N ARG A 31 6.37 17.25 6.65
CA ARG A 31 4.93 17.46 6.91
C ARG A 31 4.05 16.73 5.89
N ALA A 32 4.35 16.84 4.59
CA ALA A 32 3.60 16.14 3.55
C ALA A 32 3.73 14.61 3.68
N SER A 33 4.87 14.10 4.14
CA SER A 33 5.05 12.69 4.48
C SER A 33 4.18 12.30 5.68
N ARG A 34 4.21 13.06 6.78
CA ARG A 34 3.40 12.80 7.98
C ARG A 34 1.90 12.80 7.71
N THR A 35 1.41 13.76 6.90
CA THR A 35 -0.02 13.79 6.53
C THR A 35 -0.41 12.59 5.68
N ARG A 36 0.48 12.11 4.79
CA ARG A 36 0.24 10.89 4.00
C ARG A 36 0.20 9.64 4.87
N VAL A 37 1.15 9.51 5.80
CA VAL A 37 1.17 8.39 6.76
C VAL A 37 -0.10 8.38 7.60
N ARG A 38 -0.54 9.54 8.10
CA ARG A 38 -1.76 9.62 8.91
C ARG A 38 -3.01 9.22 8.11
N ARG A 39 -3.15 9.69 6.87
CA ARG A 39 -4.25 9.26 5.99
C ARG A 39 -4.20 7.78 5.65
N ALA A 40 -3.00 7.20 5.50
CA ALA A 40 -2.86 5.77 5.28
C ALA A 40 -3.34 4.98 6.52
N LEU A 41 -2.95 5.40 7.73
CA LEU A 41 -3.41 4.78 8.97
C LEU A 41 -4.93 4.93 9.17
N ASP A 42 -5.48 6.11 8.89
CA ASP A 42 -6.93 6.35 8.97
C ASP A 42 -7.69 5.49 7.92
N GLY A 43 -7.10 5.30 6.74
CA GLY A 43 -7.66 4.45 5.68
C GLY A 43 -7.58 2.96 5.98
N GLU A 44 -6.47 2.48 6.54
CA GLU A 44 -6.31 1.09 7.00
C GLU A 44 -7.32 0.77 8.12
N ALA A 45 -7.44 1.63 9.13
CA ALA A 45 -8.41 1.43 10.21
C ALA A 45 -9.86 1.41 9.69
N ALA A 46 -10.20 2.28 8.73
CA ALA A 46 -11.52 2.27 8.12
C ALA A 46 -11.77 0.99 7.28
N ALA A 47 -10.75 0.48 6.58
CA ALA A 47 -10.85 -0.77 5.84
C ALA A 47 -11.11 -1.97 6.76
N GLU A 48 -10.43 -2.05 7.90
CA GLU A 48 -10.65 -3.10 8.88
C GLU A 48 -12.08 -3.08 9.43
N LEU A 49 -12.61 -1.89 9.75
CA LEU A 49 -14.01 -1.76 10.19
C LEU A 49 -15.01 -2.22 9.12
N LEU A 50 -14.77 -1.87 7.85
CA LEU A 50 -15.63 -2.33 6.74
C LEU A 50 -15.61 -3.86 6.59
N LEU A 51 -14.45 -4.48 6.81
CA LEU A 51 -14.30 -5.94 6.78
C LEU A 51 -15.01 -6.60 7.98
N GLU A 52 -14.85 -6.05 9.18
CA GLU A 52 -15.55 -6.51 10.39
C GLU A 52 -17.07 -6.41 10.23
N ASP A 53 -17.58 -5.26 9.77
CA ASP A 53 -19.01 -5.05 9.50
C ASP A 53 -19.55 -5.97 8.40
N ALA A 54 -18.70 -6.43 7.49
CA ALA A 54 -19.03 -7.38 6.43
C ALA A 54 -18.87 -8.86 6.83
N GLY A 55 -18.51 -9.15 8.08
CA GLY A 55 -18.44 -10.50 8.63
C GLY A 55 -17.08 -11.21 8.48
N TYR A 56 -16.02 -10.44 8.30
CA TYR A 56 -14.64 -10.93 8.24
C TYR A 56 -13.87 -10.56 9.51
N VAL A 57 -12.87 -11.37 9.86
CA VAL A 57 -11.91 -11.09 10.93
C VAL A 57 -10.52 -10.92 10.36
N VAL A 58 -9.86 -9.82 10.69
CA VAL A 58 -8.47 -9.58 10.28
C VAL A 58 -7.53 -10.49 11.07
N LEU A 59 -6.82 -11.37 10.35
CA LEU A 59 -5.83 -12.28 10.92
C LEU A 59 -4.45 -11.63 11.00
N ASP A 60 -4.03 -10.95 9.93
CA ASP A 60 -2.72 -10.33 9.84
C ASP A 60 -2.72 -9.16 8.85
N ARG A 61 -1.75 -8.27 8.98
CA ARG A 61 -1.57 -7.08 8.16
C ARG A 61 -0.28 -7.17 7.36
N GLN A 62 -0.31 -6.66 6.14
CA GLN A 62 0.87 -6.47 5.31
C GLN A 62 1.65 -7.79 5.10
N VAL A 63 0.89 -8.88 4.88
CA VAL A 63 1.37 -10.26 4.84
C VAL A 63 2.27 -10.47 3.63
N ARG A 64 3.36 -11.21 3.83
CA ARG A 64 4.37 -11.48 2.82
C ARG A 64 4.36 -12.95 2.44
N ALA A 65 4.57 -13.23 1.17
CA ALA A 65 4.85 -14.57 0.67
C ALA A 65 5.95 -14.53 -0.40
N GLU A 66 6.64 -15.66 -0.55
CA GLU A 66 7.68 -15.82 -1.55
C GLU A 66 7.09 -16.48 -2.80
N GLY A 67 7.14 -15.77 -3.92
CA GLY A 67 6.90 -16.28 -5.25
C GLY A 67 8.20 -16.79 -5.87
N ARG A 68 8.07 -17.70 -6.85
CA ARG A 68 9.21 -18.18 -7.65
C ARG A 68 8.89 -18.07 -9.13
N VAL A 69 9.88 -17.69 -9.91
CA VAL A 69 9.81 -17.60 -11.36
C VAL A 69 11.04 -18.28 -11.96
N GLU A 70 10.86 -18.97 -13.08
CA GLU A 70 11.99 -19.52 -13.84
C GLU A 70 12.29 -18.61 -15.03
N ILE A 71 13.52 -18.14 -15.14
CA ILE A 71 14.01 -17.27 -16.21
C ILE A 71 15.21 -17.95 -16.86
N ASP A 72 15.05 -18.36 -18.12
CA ASP A 72 16.08 -19.10 -18.89
C ASP A 72 16.64 -20.32 -18.13
N GLY A 73 15.75 -21.08 -17.48
CA GLY A 73 16.09 -22.29 -16.70
C GLY A 73 16.70 -22.01 -15.33
N ARG A 74 16.71 -20.76 -14.85
CA ARG A 74 17.15 -20.38 -13.50
C ARG A 74 15.95 -19.99 -12.66
N GLU A 75 15.81 -20.61 -11.49
CA GLU A 75 14.79 -20.20 -10.51
C GLU A 75 15.25 -18.94 -9.77
N GLU A 76 14.38 -17.92 -9.77
CA GLU A 76 14.54 -16.65 -9.07
C GLU A 76 13.36 -16.49 -8.11
N SER A 77 13.62 -16.02 -6.89
CA SER A 77 12.61 -15.74 -5.86
C SER A 77 12.24 -14.26 -5.84
N PHE A 78 10.97 -13.97 -5.55
CA PHE A 78 10.50 -12.60 -5.32
C PHE A 78 9.50 -12.55 -4.16
N GLU A 79 9.40 -11.41 -3.48
CA GLU A 79 8.44 -11.20 -2.39
C GLU A 79 7.17 -10.56 -2.94
N VAL A 80 6.02 -11.10 -2.55
CA VAL A 80 4.70 -10.51 -2.77
C VAL A 80 4.14 -10.10 -1.43
N ARG A 81 3.54 -8.91 -1.37
CA ARG A 81 2.95 -8.34 -0.15
C ARG A 81 1.50 -7.97 -0.40
N ALA A 82 0.60 -8.45 0.46
CA ALA A 82 -0.83 -8.14 0.45
C ALA A 82 -1.19 -7.31 1.68
N ASP A 83 -2.21 -6.45 1.58
CA ASP A 83 -2.52 -5.50 2.64
C ASP A 83 -3.09 -6.16 3.90
N LEU A 84 -4.02 -7.11 3.74
CA LEU A 84 -4.66 -7.80 4.85
C LEU A 84 -4.91 -9.27 4.51
N LEU A 85 -4.77 -10.13 5.52
CA LEU A 85 -5.25 -11.51 5.51
C LEU A 85 -6.44 -11.60 6.45
N VAL A 86 -7.55 -12.16 5.97
CA VAL A 86 -8.80 -12.19 6.71
C VAL A 86 -9.40 -13.60 6.72
N GLU A 87 -10.19 -13.89 7.75
CA GLU A 87 -11.00 -15.10 7.86
C GLU A 87 -12.48 -14.72 7.72
N ALA A 88 -13.22 -15.43 6.88
CA ALA A 88 -14.68 -15.33 6.84
C ALA A 88 -15.26 -15.98 8.10
N ARG A 89 -15.97 -15.22 8.93
CA ARG A 89 -16.69 -15.76 10.10
C ARG A 89 -18.16 -15.95 9.79
N ASP A 90 -18.79 -14.88 9.38
CA ASP A 90 -20.21 -14.75 9.06
C ASP A 90 -20.42 -13.99 7.73
N ALA A 91 -19.34 -13.77 6.98
CA ALA A 91 -19.36 -13.17 5.66
C ALA A 91 -20.20 -14.01 4.68
N PRO A 92 -21.09 -13.36 3.90
CA PRO A 92 -21.90 -14.06 2.92
C PRO A 92 -21.05 -14.60 1.76
N GLY A 93 -21.43 -15.76 1.23
CA GLY A 93 -20.77 -16.38 0.08
C GLY A 93 -19.58 -17.26 0.41
N TRP A 94 -19.12 -17.28 1.67
CA TRP A 94 -17.98 -18.05 2.13
C TRP A 94 -18.36 -18.99 3.27
N GLU A 95 -17.71 -20.15 3.33
CA GLU A 95 -17.81 -21.03 4.49
C GLU A 95 -17.05 -20.43 5.68
N PRO A 96 -17.56 -20.55 6.92
CA PRO A 96 -16.83 -20.09 8.11
C PRO A 96 -15.44 -20.72 8.21
N GLY A 97 -14.43 -19.89 8.37
CA GLY A 97 -13.02 -20.29 8.40
C GLY A 97 -12.29 -20.15 7.06
N ALA A 98 -12.98 -19.78 5.96
CA ALA A 98 -12.31 -19.48 4.69
C ALA A 98 -11.32 -18.32 4.87
N VAL A 99 -10.13 -18.45 4.28
CA VAL A 99 -9.04 -17.48 4.38
C VAL A 99 -8.89 -16.71 3.08
N LEU A 100 -9.07 -15.40 3.14
CA LEU A 100 -9.05 -14.50 1.98
C LEU A 100 -7.94 -13.45 2.12
N LEU A 101 -7.48 -12.93 0.98
CA LEU A 101 -6.64 -11.74 0.96
C LEU A 101 -7.45 -10.51 0.56
N ALA A 102 -7.25 -9.40 1.27
CA ALA A 102 -7.90 -8.13 0.95
C ALA A 102 -6.86 -7.07 0.54
N GLU A 103 -7.12 -6.42 -0.60
CA GLU A 103 -6.37 -5.27 -1.10
C GLU A 103 -7.13 -3.98 -0.77
N VAL A 104 -6.48 -3.03 -0.10
CA VAL A 104 -7.14 -1.78 0.34
C VAL A 104 -6.85 -0.67 -0.65
N LYS A 105 -7.90 -0.05 -1.19
CA LYS A 105 -7.77 1.12 -2.08
C LYS A 105 -8.32 2.36 -1.37
N THR A 106 -7.43 3.34 -1.18
CA THR A 106 -7.78 4.67 -0.65
C THR A 106 -7.74 5.73 -1.76
N GLY A 107 -8.74 6.61 -1.82
CA GLY A 107 -8.77 7.78 -2.70
C GLY A 107 -9.82 7.71 -3.82
N SER A 108 -10.16 8.88 -4.37
CA SER A 108 -11.32 9.12 -5.24
C SER A 108 -11.31 8.45 -6.62
N ARG A 109 -10.27 7.69 -6.96
CA ARG A 109 -10.31 6.84 -8.15
C ARG A 109 -10.94 5.53 -7.73
N ALA A 110 -12.18 5.33 -8.16
CA ALA A 110 -12.92 4.09 -7.98
C ALA A 110 -11.98 2.89 -8.24
N PRO A 111 -11.94 1.91 -7.34
CA PRO A 111 -11.15 0.73 -7.52
C PRO A 111 -11.87 -0.13 -8.54
N ASP A 112 -11.62 0.19 -9.80
CA ASP A 112 -12.04 -0.64 -10.91
C ASP A 112 -11.21 -1.93 -10.85
N PRO A 113 -11.81 -3.10 -10.53
CA PRO A 113 -11.09 -4.37 -10.57
C PRO A 113 -10.64 -4.71 -12.00
N ALA A 114 -11.24 -4.09 -13.03
CA ALA A 114 -10.78 -4.17 -14.41
C ALA A 114 -9.59 -3.23 -14.71
N HIS A 115 -9.19 -2.37 -13.76
CA HIS A 115 -7.95 -1.60 -13.89
C HIS A 115 -6.77 -2.57 -14.00
N PRO A 116 -5.96 -2.51 -15.09
CA PRO A 116 -4.96 -3.53 -15.37
C PRO A 116 -3.93 -3.78 -14.26
N ALA A 117 -3.53 -2.73 -13.53
CA ALA A 117 -2.59 -2.87 -12.41
C ALA A 117 -3.18 -3.68 -11.24
N THR A 118 -4.39 -3.32 -10.77
CA THR A 118 -5.10 -4.03 -9.70
C THR A 118 -5.36 -5.48 -10.10
N ARG A 119 -5.83 -5.73 -11.33
CA ARG A 119 -6.05 -7.10 -11.81
C ARG A 119 -4.77 -7.94 -11.80
N ARG A 120 -3.64 -7.39 -12.28
CA ARG A 120 -2.34 -8.09 -12.26
C ARG A 120 -1.89 -8.40 -10.83
N GLN A 121 -2.07 -7.47 -9.91
CA GLN A 121 -1.75 -7.64 -8.48
C GLN A 121 -2.60 -8.77 -7.86
N LEU A 122 -3.91 -8.77 -8.11
CA LEU A 122 -4.82 -9.81 -7.61
C LEU A 122 -4.51 -11.20 -8.19
N LEU A 123 -4.15 -11.29 -9.48
CA LEU A 123 -3.69 -12.54 -10.10
C LEU A 123 -2.39 -13.05 -9.45
N GLU A 124 -1.46 -12.14 -9.11
CA GLU A 124 -0.24 -12.49 -8.40
C GLU A 124 -0.55 -13.04 -6.99
N TYR A 125 -1.50 -12.43 -6.27
CA TYR A 125 -1.96 -12.92 -4.96
C TYR A 125 -2.55 -14.32 -5.06
N GLN A 126 -3.47 -14.54 -6.01
CA GLN A 126 -4.05 -15.87 -6.28
C GLN A 126 -2.94 -16.92 -6.50
N ARG A 127 -1.91 -16.57 -7.28
CA ARG A 127 -0.87 -17.50 -7.70
C ARG A 127 0.14 -17.84 -6.59
N VAL A 128 0.50 -16.86 -5.77
CA VAL A 128 1.55 -16.99 -4.74
C VAL A 128 0.98 -17.44 -3.41
N PHE A 129 -0.10 -16.82 -2.93
CA PHE A 129 -0.69 -17.15 -1.63
C PHE A 129 -1.69 -18.30 -1.70
N ARG A 130 -2.37 -18.47 -2.84
CA ARG A 130 -3.47 -19.45 -3.02
C ARG A 130 -4.54 -19.33 -1.92
N PRO A 131 -5.09 -18.13 -1.67
CA PRO A 131 -6.18 -17.96 -0.71
C PRO A 131 -7.46 -18.64 -1.25
N ASP A 132 -8.44 -18.82 -0.37
CA ASP A 132 -9.77 -19.29 -0.76
C ASP A 132 -10.48 -18.24 -1.62
N GLY A 133 -10.25 -16.95 -1.34
CA GLY A 133 -10.83 -15.83 -2.08
C GLY A 133 -10.00 -14.54 -2.03
N LEU A 134 -10.40 -13.58 -2.86
CA LEU A 134 -9.80 -12.24 -2.93
C LEU A 134 -10.87 -11.18 -2.72
N LEU A 135 -10.53 -10.17 -1.94
CA LEU A 135 -11.36 -9.01 -1.66
C LEU A 135 -10.66 -7.74 -2.11
N LEU A 136 -11.45 -6.79 -2.56
CA LEU A 136 -11.03 -5.42 -2.76
C LEU A 136 -11.86 -4.52 -1.84
N VAL A 137 -11.18 -3.75 -1.00
CA VAL A 137 -11.82 -2.84 -0.05
C VAL A 137 -11.72 -1.41 -0.58
N ASP A 138 -12.88 -0.83 -0.90
CA ASP A 138 -13.03 0.56 -1.26
C ASP A 138 -13.42 1.36 -0.01
N VAL A 139 -12.45 2.04 0.58
CA VAL A 139 -12.67 2.85 1.79
C VAL A 139 -13.51 4.08 1.49
N GLU A 140 -13.42 4.66 0.29
CA GLU A 140 -14.16 5.87 -0.08
C GLU A 140 -15.63 5.55 -0.40
N ALA A 141 -15.88 4.41 -1.05
CA ALA A 141 -17.24 3.94 -1.31
C ALA A 141 -17.86 3.17 -0.14
N GLY A 142 -17.07 2.80 0.87
CA GLY A 142 -17.53 2.00 2.01
C GLY A 142 -17.94 0.59 1.60
N ALA A 143 -17.21 -0.04 0.68
CA ALA A 143 -17.59 -1.30 0.06
C ALA A 143 -16.49 -2.36 0.17
N VAL A 144 -16.90 -3.60 0.43
CA VAL A 144 -16.07 -4.80 0.29
C VAL A 144 -16.55 -5.56 -0.95
N ILE A 145 -15.67 -5.71 -1.93
CA ILE A 145 -15.99 -6.30 -3.23
C ILE A 145 -15.24 -7.62 -3.35
N GLU A 146 -15.97 -8.71 -3.54
CA GLU A 146 -15.38 -9.99 -3.87
C GLU A 146 -14.86 -9.99 -5.32
N VAL A 147 -13.66 -10.52 -5.52
CA VAL A 147 -13.06 -10.69 -6.85
C VAL A 147 -12.79 -12.16 -7.09
N CYS A 148 -13.50 -12.72 -8.07
CA CYS A 148 -13.29 -14.07 -8.55
C CYS A 148 -12.64 -14.06 -9.95
N PHE A 149 -11.66 -14.92 -10.16
CA PHE A 149 -11.17 -15.26 -11.50
C PHE A 149 -11.82 -16.58 -11.91
N PRO A 150 -12.71 -16.60 -12.92
CA PRO A 150 -13.32 -17.84 -13.36
C PRO A 150 -12.24 -18.80 -13.89
N ASP A 151 -12.35 -20.07 -13.54
CA ASP A 151 -11.53 -21.12 -14.14
C ASP A 151 -11.79 -21.18 -15.66
N GLU A 152 -10.73 -21.30 -16.46
CA GLU A 152 -10.82 -21.50 -17.92
C GLU A 152 -11.33 -22.91 -18.29
#